data_AF-A0A959WUW8-F1
#
_entry.id   AF-A0A959WUW8-F1
#
_cell.length_a   1.000
_cell.length_b   1.000
_cell.length_c   1.000
_cell.angle_alpha   90.00
_cell.angle_beta   90.00
_cell.angle_gamma   90.00
#
_symmetry.space_group_name_H-M   'P 1'
#
loop_
_entity.id
_entity.type
_entity.pdbx_description
1 polymer ?
#
loop_
_entity_poly.entity_id
_entity_poly.type
_entity_poly.pdbx_seq_one_letter_code
_entity_poly.pdbx_strand_id
1 'polypeptide(L)' 'MSDEPEPKRLPAQGWSLGADGFPKALWVFMAVLLWGIGLGLLMSGYVGYGGMLVVLGVAAAVNVLP' A
#
# COMPACT_ATOMS: atom_id res chain seq x y z
N MET A 1 -12.80 -5.97 -40.59
CA MET A 1 -12.17 -6.46 -39.36
C MET A 1 -10.95 -5.59 -39.18
N SER A 2 -11.03 -4.59 -38.31
CA SER A 2 -9.96 -3.61 -38.13
C SER A 2 -8.95 -4.22 -37.17
N ASP A 3 -7.81 -4.66 -37.67
CA ASP A 3 -6.67 -5.10 -36.87
C ASP A 3 -5.99 -3.84 -36.27
N GLU A 4 -6.68 -3.16 -35.36
CA GLU A 4 -6.04 -2.13 -34.55
C GLU A 4 -5.16 -2.83 -33.50
N PRO A 5 -3.83 -2.63 -33.51
CA PRO A 5 -2.98 -3.17 -32.48
C PRO A 5 -3.36 -2.54 -31.14
N GLU A 6 -3.78 -3.39 -30.20
CA GLU A 6 -4.09 -2.99 -28.83
C GLU A 6 -2.93 -2.15 -28.28
N PRO A 7 -3.17 -0.95 -27.72
CA PRO A 7 -2.10 -0.07 -27.28
C PRO A 7 -1.29 -0.77 -26.19
N LYS A 8 -0.11 -1.27 -26.56
CA LYS A 8 0.84 -1.92 -25.66
C LYS A 8 1.25 -0.90 -24.59
N ARG A 9 0.66 -1.01 -23.40
CA ARG A 9 0.98 -0.15 -22.25
C ARG A 9 2.50 -0.21 -22.05
N LEU A 10 3.14 0.95 -22.12
CA LEU A 10 4.59 1.06 -21.91
C LEU A 10 4.91 0.52 -20.50
N PRO A 11 6.04 -0.18 -20.28
CA PRO A 11 6.37 -0.75 -18.97
C PRO A 11 6.43 0.31 -17.84
N ALA A 12 6.60 1.59 -18.18
CA ALA A 12 6.53 2.72 -17.25
C ALA A 12 5.09 3.16 -16.88
N GLN A 13 4.07 2.72 -17.60
CA GLN A 13 2.65 3.06 -17.38
C GLN A 13 1.89 2.00 -16.56
N GLY A 14 2.55 0.91 -16.16
CA GLY A 14 1.89 -0.26 -15.56
C GLY A 14 1.87 -0.31 -14.03
N TRP A 15 2.62 0.56 -13.35
CA TRP A 15 2.62 0.64 -11.88
C TRP A 15 1.81 1.85 -11.45
N SER A 16 0.50 1.67 -11.25
CA SER A 16 -0.28 2.60 -10.45
C SER A 16 0.23 2.50 -9.01
N LEU A 17 0.64 3.63 -8.44
CA LEU A 17 1.08 3.67 -7.06
C LEU A 17 -0.17 3.57 -6.19
N GLY A 18 -0.52 2.34 -5.82
CA GLY A 18 -1.70 2.02 -5.04
C GLY A 18 -2.57 0.94 -5.69
N ALA A 19 -3.33 0.26 -4.84
CA ALA A 19 -4.32 -0.74 -5.21
C ALA A 19 -5.71 -0.10 -5.20
N ASP A 20 -6.10 0.41 -6.36
CA ASP A 20 -7.40 1.06 -6.62
C ASP A 20 -8.62 0.11 -6.51
N GLY A 21 -8.39 -1.17 -6.21
CA GLY A 21 -9.45 -2.17 -6.08
C GLY A 21 -10.21 -2.16 -4.75
N PHE A 22 -9.77 -1.40 -3.75
CA PHE A 22 -10.36 -1.39 -2.41
C PHE A 22 -10.86 0.01 -1.98
N PRO A 23 -11.92 0.09 -1.15
CA PRO A 23 -12.41 1.37 -0.63
C PRO A 23 -11.35 2.09 0.21
N LYS A 24 -11.25 3.42 0.07
CA LYS A 24 -10.32 4.27 0.85
C LYS A 24 -10.41 4.03 2.36
N ALA A 25 -11.62 3.80 2.89
CA ALA A 25 -11.84 3.51 4.30
C ALA A 25 -11.11 2.24 4.79
N LEU A 26 -10.99 1.22 3.93
CA LEU A 26 -10.25 -0.01 4.26
C LEU A 26 -8.75 0.28 4.38
N TRP A 27 -8.20 1.09 3.47
CA TRP A 27 -6.79 1.51 3.51
C TRP A 27 -6.47 2.36 4.74
N VAL A 28 -7.39 3.27 5.13
CA VAL A 28 -7.27 4.04 6.38
C VAL A 28 -7.25 3.10 7.59
N PHE A 29 -8.19 2.16 7.67
CA PHE A 29 -8.24 1.20 8.76
C PHE A 29 -6.96 0.35 8.82
N MET A 30 -6.49 -0.17 7.68
CA MET A 30 -5.24 -0.93 7.62
C MET A 30 -4.02 -0.10 8.04
N ALA A 31 -3.90 1.14 7.58
CA ALA A 31 -2.80 2.01 7.95
C ALA A 31 -2.76 2.25 9.47
N VAL A 32 -3.91 2.57 10.08
CA VAL A 32 -4.02 2.78 11.54
C VAL A 32 -3.70 1.51 12.31
N LEU A 33 -4.24 0.36 11.89
CA LEU A 33 -4.02 -0.92 12.54
C LEU A 33 -2.53 -1.32 12.51
N LEU A 34 -1.89 -1.24 11.34
CA LEU A 34 -0.49 -1.60 11.15
C LEU A 34 0.45 -0.67 11.94
N TRP A 35 0.15 0.64 11.96
CA TRP A 35 0.90 1.60 12.77
C TRP A 35 0.76 1.33 14.26
N GLY A 36 -0.47 1.11 14.76
CA GLY A 36 -0.71 0.85 16.17
C GLY A 36 0.03 -0.39 16.67
N ILE A 37 -0.07 -1.51 15.94
CA ILE A 37 0.62 -2.76 16.29
C ILE A 37 2.13 -2.58 16.12
N GLY A 38 2.58 -1.96 15.02
CA GLY A 38 4.00 -1.75 14.73
C GLY A 38 4.68 -0.94 15.83
N LEU A 39 4.10 0.20 16.22
CA LEU A 39 4.62 1.02 17.32
C LEU A 39 4.60 0.26 18.66
N GLY A 40 3.53 -0.49 18.95
CA GLY A 40 3.47 -1.33 20.16
C GLY A 40 4.60 -2.37 20.21
N LEU A 41 4.91 -3.01 19.08
CA LEU A 41 6.01 -3.95 18.96
C LEU A 41 7.38 -3.29 19.09
N LEU A 42 7.56 -2.09 18.52
CA LEU A 42 8.80 -1.32 18.67
C LEU A 42 9.05 -0.96 20.14
N MET A 43 8.02 -0.49 20.84
CA MET A 43 8.11 -0.12 22.25
C MET A 43 8.38 -1.33 23.17
N SER A 44 8.02 -2.54 22.74
CA SER A 44 8.29 -3.79 23.46
C SER A 44 9.60 -4.48 23.04
N GLY A 45 10.41 -3.85 22.18
CA GLY A 45 11.73 -4.34 21.77
C GLY A 45 11.71 -5.33 20.60
N TYR A 46 10.54 -5.62 20.00
CA TYR A 46 10.42 -6.45 18.80
C TYR A 46 10.73 -5.62 17.54
N VAL A 47 11.96 -5.14 17.43
CA VAL A 47 12.39 -4.16 16.42
C VAL A 47 12.13 -4.65 14.99
N GLY A 48 12.42 -5.91 14.68
CA GLY A 48 12.22 -6.47 13.34
C GLY A 48 10.75 -6.49 12.91
N TYR A 49 9.88 -7.07 13.74
CA TYR A 49 8.45 -7.16 13.45
C TYR A 49 7.77 -5.79 13.49
N GLY A 50 8.10 -4.97 14.49
CA GLY A 50 7.57 -3.61 14.62
C GLY A 50 7.95 -2.74 13.42
N GLY A 51 9.22 -2.78 13.02
CA GLY A 51 9.71 -2.06 11.84
C GLY A 51 9.01 -2.51 10.55
N MET A 52 8.83 -3.81 10.36
CA MET A 52 8.14 -4.35 9.18
C MET A 52 6.67 -3.88 9.13
N LEU A 53 5.95 -3.88 10.25
CA LEU A 53 4.57 -3.40 10.30
C LEU A 53 4.45 -1.90 10.06
N VAL A 54 5.39 -1.09 10.56
CA VAL A 54 5.42 0.35 10.26
C VAL A 54 5.65 0.60 8.77
N VAL A 55 6.57 -0.12 8.13
CA VAL A 55 6.79 -0.03 6.68
C VAL A 55 5.53 -0.40 5.90
N LEU A 56 4.83 -1.48 6.29
CA LEU A 56 3.56 -1.85 5.68
C LEU A 56 2.47 -0.80 5.93
N GLY A 57 2.45 -0.18 7.11
CA GLY A 57 1.54 0.91 7.43
C GLY A 57 1.77 2.14 6.54
N VAL A 58 3.02 2.50 6.26
CA VAL A 58 3.37 3.56 5.29
C VAL A 58 2.93 3.17 3.89
N ALA A 59 3.16 1.92 3.47
CA ALA A 59 2.69 1.42 2.18
C ALA A 59 1.16 1.44 2.06
N ALA A 60 0.41 1.19 3.14
CA ALA A 60 -1.04 1.36 3.14
C ALA A 60 -1.43 2.85 3.01
N ALA A 61 -0.70 3.75 3.66
CA ALA A 61 -0.98 5.19 3.64
C ALA A 61 -0.86 5.82 2.24
N VAL A 62 -0.03 5.29 1.33
CA VAL A 62 0.04 5.79 -0.06
C VAL A 62 -1.29 5.62 -0.81
N ASN A 63 -2.16 4.69 -0.37
CA ASN A 63 -3.49 4.47 -0.93
C ASN A 63 -4.56 5.38 -0.30
N VAL A 64 -4.20 6.14 0.74
CA VAL A 64 -5.10 7.05 1.47
C VAL A 64 -4.87 8.50 1.03
N LEU A 65 -3.61 8.84 0.73
CA LEU A 65 -3.23 10.15 0.22
C LEU A 65 -3.96 10.43 -1.12
N PRO A 66 -4.44 11.67 -1.31
CA PRO A 66 -5.23 12.06 -2.49
C PRO A 66 -4.41 12.08 -3.78
#